data_AF-A0A1H1SIJ8-F1
#
_entry.id   AF-A0A1H1SIJ8-F1
#
_cell.length_a   1.000
_cell.length_b   1.000
_cell.length_c   1.000
_cell.angle_alpha   90.00
_cell.angle_beta   90.00
_cell.angle_gamma   90.00
#
_symmetry.space_group_name_H-M   'P 1'
#
loop_
_entity.id
_entity.type
_entity.pdbx_description
1 polymer ?
#
loop_
_entity_poly.entity_id
_entity_poly.type
_entity_poly.pdbx_seq_one_letter_code
_entity_poly.pdbx_strand_id
1 'polypeptide(L)'
;MNYRNIKDLNNTILQRLSIIPRDFDLIVGVPRSGMLPANLLSLYLNRPYTDIDSFLNGHIYKAGARSQFFDSDGAHKKVLVVEDSIASGSAMIEVKESLKHLEDKFDLKYCAIYVVPGKEKMVDYFFELVPLPRYFQWNILNHTTLEKACFDIDGVLCADPLPEQNDDGEKYIDFILNAPPLFIPGSKIGTIVTSRLEKYRKETVTWLAANNIKYNDLVMLDLPNMAARQKANNHGDHKAKAYMSKPYVLFIESELNQAIEINRISKKPVLCTANFEMIFESESFMYNLKSGKHLPFLREFGLKVRNKLRSFK
;
A
#
# COMPACT_ATOMS: atom_id res chain seq x y z
N MET A 1 -3.68 2.57 -12.31
CA MET A 1 -3.01 2.25 -11.03
C MET A 1 -3.21 0.77 -10.75
N ASN A 2 -2.16 0.00 -10.43
CA ASN A 2 -2.33 -1.41 -10.07
C ASN A 2 -2.30 -1.56 -8.54
N TYR A 3 -3.47 -1.68 -7.92
CA TYR A 3 -3.60 -1.81 -6.46
C TYR A 3 -3.96 -3.24 -6.09
N ARG A 4 -3.36 -3.78 -5.01
CA ARG A 4 -3.80 -5.03 -4.38
C ARG A 4 -3.96 -4.82 -2.88
N ASN A 5 -5.07 -5.29 -2.35
CA ASN A 5 -5.32 -5.34 -0.90
C ASN A 5 -5.02 -6.74 -0.33
N ILE A 6 -5.25 -6.93 0.97
CA ILE A 6 -5.02 -8.22 1.65
C ILE A 6 -5.91 -9.34 1.07
N LYS A 7 -7.15 -9.00 0.69
CA LYS A 7 -8.07 -9.96 0.06
C LYS A 7 -7.55 -10.40 -1.30
N ASP A 8 -7.05 -9.47 -2.11
CA ASP A 8 -6.42 -9.78 -3.40
C ASP A 8 -5.18 -10.66 -3.21
N LEU A 9 -4.31 -10.32 -2.25
CA LEU A 9 -3.14 -11.14 -1.89
C LEU A 9 -3.54 -12.59 -1.62
N ASN A 10 -4.54 -12.76 -0.76
CA ASN A 10 -5.01 -14.08 -0.39
C ASN A 10 -5.61 -14.84 -1.58
N ASN A 11 -6.43 -14.17 -2.38
CA ASN A 11 -7.05 -14.76 -3.56
C ASN A 11 -6.01 -15.17 -4.61
N THR A 12 -5.04 -14.31 -4.89
CA THR A 12 -3.92 -14.59 -5.80
C THR A 12 -3.17 -15.85 -5.35
N ILE A 13 -2.88 -15.98 -4.05
CA ILE A 13 -2.25 -17.18 -3.49
C ILE A 13 -3.11 -18.43 -3.70
N LEU A 14 -4.38 -18.40 -3.28
CA LEU A 14 -5.26 -19.57 -3.34
C LEU A 14 -5.50 -20.05 -4.78
N GLN A 15 -5.68 -19.14 -5.73
CA GLN A 15 -5.94 -19.47 -7.14
C GLN A 15 -4.77 -20.15 -7.84
N ARG A 16 -3.54 -19.90 -7.38
CA ARG A 16 -2.33 -20.49 -7.98
C ARG A 16 -1.52 -21.34 -7.00
N LEU A 17 -2.11 -21.75 -5.87
CA LEU A 17 -1.41 -22.52 -4.83
C LEU A 17 -0.77 -23.81 -5.39
N SER A 18 -1.34 -24.39 -6.44
CA SER A 18 -0.85 -25.60 -7.10
C SER A 18 0.51 -25.45 -7.79
N ILE A 19 0.98 -24.22 -8.05
CA ILE A 19 2.33 -24.02 -8.64
C ILE A 19 3.45 -24.34 -7.66
N ILE A 20 3.14 -24.40 -6.36
CA ILE A 20 4.10 -24.69 -5.31
C ILE A 20 4.09 -26.20 -5.04
N PRO A 21 5.21 -26.90 -5.31
CA PRO A 21 5.39 -28.29 -4.92
C PRO A 21 5.08 -28.53 -3.43
N ARG A 22 4.55 -29.72 -3.13
CA ARG A 22 4.19 -30.10 -1.75
C ARG A 22 5.36 -30.65 -0.95
N ASP A 23 6.54 -30.77 -1.54
CA ASP A 23 7.76 -31.34 -0.93
C ASP A 23 8.67 -30.27 -0.28
N PHE A 24 8.19 -29.04 -0.09
CA PHE A 24 8.89 -28.06 0.74
C PHE A 24 8.78 -28.42 2.22
N ASP A 25 9.88 -28.28 2.95
CA ASP A 25 9.98 -28.62 4.37
C ASP A 25 9.84 -27.40 5.29
N LEU A 26 10.09 -26.20 4.77
CA LEU A 26 10.09 -24.94 5.53
C LEU A 26 9.75 -23.76 4.62
N ILE A 27 8.92 -22.84 5.12
CA ILE A 27 8.67 -21.54 4.50
C ILE A 27 9.41 -20.45 5.28
N VAL A 28 10.21 -19.63 4.58
CA VAL A 28 10.96 -18.52 5.17
C VAL A 28 10.42 -17.21 4.60
N GLY A 29 9.91 -16.33 5.47
CA GLY A 29 9.44 -15.01 5.05
C GLY A 29 10.54 -13.96 5.08
N VAL A 30 10.63 -13.13 4.04
CA VAL A 30 11.51 -11.96 4.01
C VAL A 30 10.83 -10.78 4.74
N PRO A 31 11.44 -10.22 5.80
CA PRO A 31 10.86 -9.10 6.54
C PRO A 31 10.81 -7.79 5.74
N ARG A 32 9.80 -6.93 5.95
CA ARG A 32 8.59 -7.14 6.75
C ARG A 32 7.43 -7.68 5.90
N SER A 33 7.30 -7.20 4.67
CA SER A 33 6.11 -7.45 3.85
C SER A 33 6.01 -8.91 3.38
N GLY A 34 7.13 -9.55 3.03
CA GLY A 34 7.18 -10.95 2.59
C GLY A 34 6.76 -11.97 3.66
N MET A 35 6.85 -11.60 4.94
CA MET A 35 6.37 -12.42 6.05
C MET A 35 4.86 -12.71 5.97
N LEU A 36 4.06 -11.75 5.49
CA LEU A 36 2.62 -11.91 5.38
C LEU A 36 2.22 -13.04 4.41
N PRO A 37 2.62 -13.03 3.13
CA PRO A 37 2.34 -14.14 2.22
C PRO A 37 3.05 -15.43 2.58
N ALA A 38 4.24 -15.36 3.19
CA ALA A 38 4.94 -16.55 3.68
C ALA A 38 4.13 -17.29 4.74
N ASN A 39 3.52 -16.56 5.68
CA ASN A 39 2.66 -17.15 6.70
C ASN A 39 1.36 -17.73 6.12
N LEU A 40 0.75 -17.06 5.14
CA LEU A 40 -0.41 -17.61 4.42
C LEU A 40 -0.05 -18.92 3.71
N LEU A 41 1.07 -18.93 2.98
CA LEU A 41 1.57 -20.14 2.32
C LEU A 41 1.87 -21.25 3.32
N SER A 42 2.50 -20.97 4.46
CA SER A 42 2.80 -21.98 5.46
C SER A 42 1.53 -22.62 6.02
N LEU A 43 0.48 -21.83 6.23
CA LEU A 43 -0.83 -22.34 6.67
C LEU A 43 -1.50 -23.20 5.59
N TYR A 44 -1.50 -22.75 4.33
CA TYR A 44 -2.15 -23.49 3.23
C TYR A 44 -1.39 -24.73 2.76
N LEU A 45 -0.08 -24.74 2.93
CA LEU A 45 0.78 -25.89 2.64
C LEU A 45 0.95 -26.81 3.87
N ASN A 46 0.47 -26.39 5.04
CA ASN A 46 0.69 -27.03 6.34
C ASN A 46 2.18 -27.30 6.59
N ARG A 47 3.00 -26.25 6.45
CA ARG A 47 4.46 -26.30 6.63
C ARG A 47 4.93 -25.40 7.78
N PRO A 48 6.08 -25.72 8.41
CA PRO A 48 6.75 -24.83 9.35
C PRO A 48 7.05 -23.47 8.70
N TYR A 49 7.14 -22.44 9.53
CA TYR A 49 7.37 -21.07 9.12
C TYR A 49 8.42 -20.40 10.02
N THR A 50 9.28 -19.59 9.45
CA THR A 50 10.19 -18.70 10.15
C THR A 50 10.47 -17.45 9.31
N ASP A 51 11.09 -16.42 9.88
CA ASP A 51 11.62 -15.29 9.10
C ASP A 51 13.09 -15.51 8.72
N ILE A 52 13.60 -14.72 7.78
CA ILE A 52 14.97 -14.88 7.27
C ILE A 52 16.05 -14.69 8.34
N ASP A 53 15.87 -13.75 9.28
CA ASP A 53 16.87 -13.47 10.31
C ASP A 53 16.91 -14.62 11.33
N SER A 54 15.74 -15.13 11.72
CA SER A 54 15.62 -16.34 12.52
C SER A 54 16.24 -17.55 11.80
N PHE A 55 15.96 -17.72 10.51
CA PHE A 55 16.51 -18.81 9.71
C PHE A 55 18.04 -18.78 9.66
N LEU A 56 18.63 -17.60 9.42
CA LEU A 56 20.08 -17.37 9.45
C LEU A 56 20.71 -17.75 10.80
N ASN A 57 19.96 -17.54 11.90
CA ASN A 57 20.38 -17.90 13.25
C ASN A 57 20.04 -19.36 13.64
N GLY A 58 19.56 -20.18 12.70
CA GLY A 58 19.18 -21.57 12.96
C GLY A 58 17.90 -21.73 13.78
N HIS A 59 17.06 -20.69 13.83
CA HIS A 59 15.80 -20.69 14.58
C HIS A 59 14.59 -20.87 13.66
N ILE A 60 13.73 -21.82 14.04
CA ILE A 60 12.45 -22.09 13.39
C ILE A 60 11.34 -21.94 14.43
N TYR A 61 10.29 -21.20 14.11
CA TYR A 61 9.19 -20.99 15.04
C TYR A 61 8.45 -22.29 15.34
N LYS A 62 8.23 -22.57 16.63
CA LYS A 62 7.46 -23.73 17.06
C LYS A 62 5.98 -23.53 16.76
N ALA A 63 5.39 -24.45 16.00
CA ALA A 63 3.97 -24.44 15.68
C ALA A 63 3.07 -24.89 16.86
N GLY A 64 3.16 -24.25 18.04
CA GLY A 64 2.30 -24.53 19.21
C GLY A 64 2.08 -26.02 19.51
N ALA A 65 0.89 -26.40 19.98
CA ALA A 65 0.52 -27.81 20.21
C ALA A 65 0.51 -28.67 18.92
N ARG A 66 0.57 -28.05 17.74
CA ARG A 66 0.65 -28.74 16.43
C ARG A 66 2.09 -29.11 16.04
N SER A 67 3.08 -28.78 16.87
CA SER A 67 4.48 -29.21 16.71
C SER A 67 4.66 -30.73 16.71
N GLN A 68 3.67 -31.49 17.19
CA GLN A 68 3.64 -32.95 17.16
C GLN A 68 3.63 -33.56 15.74
N PHE A 69 3.36 -32.76 14.71
CA PHE A 69 3.27 -33.21 13.31
C PHE A 69 4.46 -32.82 12.44
N PHE A 70 5.49 -32.17 12.99
CA PHE A 70 6.68 -31.79 12.23
C PHE A 70 7.85 -32.62 12.71
N ASP A 71 8.28 -33.58 11.87
CA ASP A 71 9.36 -34.52 12.18
C ASP A 71 10.60 -33.77 12.69
N SER A 72 10.91 -34.01 13.96
CA SER A 72 11.98 -33.36 14.70
C SER A 72 13.35 -34.01 14.51
N ASP A 73 13.52 -34.88 13.51
CA ASP A 73 14.80 -35.55 13.23
C ASP A 73 15.02 -35.67 11.72
N GLY A 74 15.67 -34.67 11.11
CA GLY A 74 16.29 -34.86 9.78
C GLY A 74 16.06 -33.79 8.72
N ALA A 75 16.51 -32.56 9.02
CA ALA A 75 16.83 -31.46 8.10
C ALA A 75 15.70 -30.98 7.17
N HIS A 76 15.23 -29.74 7.39
CA HIS A 76 14.41 -28.98 6.44
C HIS A 76 15.19 -28.71 5.15
N LYS A 77 15.45 -29.72 4.31
CA LYS A 77 16.38 -29.62 3.19
C LYS A 77 15.84 -28.70 2.11
N LYS A 78 14.54 -28.72 1.84
CA LYS A 78 13.93 -27.89 0.80
C LYS A 78 13.19 -26.70 1.39
N VAL A 79 13.71 -25.50 1.16
CA VAL A 79 13.24 -24.27 1.78
C VAL A 79 12.67 -23.33 0.72
N LEU A 80 11.46 -22.82 0.97
CA LEU A 80 10.85 -21.78 0.13
C LEU A 80 11.00 -20.41 0.80
N VAL A 81 11.85 -19.56 0.24
CA VAL A 81 12.04 -18.17 0.65
C VAL A 81 11.02 -17.30 -0.08
N VAL A 82 10.18 -16.58 0.65
CA VAL A 82 9.01 -15.87 0.13
C VAL A 82 9.11 -14.37 0.37
N GLU A 83 8.92 -13.61 -0.70
CA GLU A 83 8.76 -12.16 -0.68
C GLU A 83 7.34 -11.75 -1.16
N ASP A 84 6.87 -10.57 -0.75
CA ASP A 84 5.59 -10.04 -1.21
C ASP A 84 5.62 -9.72 -2.70
N SER A 85 6.74 -9.14 -3.15
CA SER A 85 6.79 -8.50 -4.44
C SER A 85 8.21 -8.19 -4.93
N ILE A 86 8.41 -8.21 -6.25
CA ILE A 86 9.67 -7.82 -6.90
C ILE A 86 9.43 -6.66 -7.87
N ALA A 87 10.13 -5.55 -7.66
CA ALA A 87 10.20 -4.41 -8.58
C ALA A 87 11.61 -4.24 -9.19
N SER A 88 12.55 -3.62 -8.45
CA SER A 88 13.95 -3.53 -8.90
C SER A 88 14.64 -4.89 -8.85
N GLY A 89 14.33 -5.65 -7.79
CA GLY A 89 14.96 -6.92 -7.45
C GLY A 89 16.11 -6.80 -6.44
N SER A 90 16.47 -5.58 -6.01
CA SER A 90 17.60 -5.34 -5.11
C SER A 90 17.50 -6.14 -3.80
N ALA A 91 16.35 -6.07 -3.12
CA ALA A 91 16.12 -6.84 -1.89
C ALA A 91 16.26 -8.36 -2.10
N MET A 92 15.74 -8.89 -3.22
CA MET A 92 15.88 -10.32 -3.53
C MET A 92 17.34 -10.71 -3.82
N ILE A 93 18.15 -9.81 -4.41
CA ILE A 93 19.59 -10.05 -4.60
C ILE A 93 20.30 -10.10 -3.25
N GLU A 94 20.00 -9.16 -2.36
CA GLU A 94 20.56 -9.14 -0.99
C GLU A 94 20.19 -10.39 -0.20
N VAL A 95 18.93 -10.83 -0.29
CA VAL A 95 18.45 -12.09 0.31
C VAL A 95 19.21 -13.31 -0.24
N LYS A 96 19.42 -13.39 -1.55
CA LYS A 96 20.18 -14.50 -2.14
C LYS A 96 21.64 -14.50 -1.66
N GLU A 97 22.27 -13.34 -1.62
CA GLU A 97 23.66 -13.23 -1.16
C GLU A 97 23.79 -13.59 0.32
N SER A 98 22.86 -13.16 1.17
CA SER A 98 22.90 -13.49 2.60
C SER A 98 22.72 -14.98 2.87
N LEU A 99 21.97 -15.70 2.03
CA LEU A 99 21.71 -17.13 2.15
C LEU A 99 22.70 -18.03 1.40
N LYS A 100 23.62 -17.46 0.61
CA LYS A 100 24.55 -18.22 -0.24
C LYS A 100 25.37 -19.27 0.50
N HIS A 101 25.82 -18.94 1.71
CA HIS A 101 26.59 -19.85 2.57
C HIS A 101 25.77 -21.04 3.13
N LEU A 102 24.46 -21.04 2.90
CA LEU A 102 23.53 -22.09 3.31
C LEU A 102 23.11 -23.01 2.15
N GLU A 103 23.48 -22.71 0.90
CA GLU A 103 23.10 -23.48 -0.30
C GLU A 103 23.66 -24.91 -0.30
N ASP A 104 24.80 -25.16 0.34
CA ASP A 104 25.35 -26.52 0.50
C ASP A 104 24.54 -27.39 1.48
N LYS A 105 23.76 -26.75 2.35
CA LYS A 105 22.96 -27.40 3.40
C LYS A 105 21.49 -27.53 3.01
N PHE A 106 20.99 -26.59 2.21
CA PHE A 106 19.57 -26.44 1.89
C PHE A 106 19.36 -26.22 0.38
N ASP A 107 18.40 -26.93 -0.21
CA ASP A 107 17.83 -26.59 -1.51
C ASP A 107 16.90 -25.38 -1.35
N LEU A 108 17.48 -24.19 -1.57
CA LEU A 108 16.77 -22.93 -1.50
C LEU A 108 16.02 -22.67 -2.82
N LYS A 109 14.73 -22.40 -2.71
CA LYS A 109 13.89 -21.86 -3.77
C LYS A 109 13.32 -20.52 -3.37
N TYR A 110 13.16 -19.65 -4.34
CA TYR A 110 12.72 -18.28 -4.13
C TYR A 110 11.34 -18.07 -4.76
N CYS A 111 10.48 -17.38 -4.05
CA CYS A 111 9.13 -17.09 -4.46
C CYS A 111 8.78 -15.62 -4.21
N ALA A 112 8.02 -15.04 -5.13
CA ALA A 112 7.37 -13.74 -4.90
C ALA A 112 5.91 -13.80 -5.32
N ILE A 113 5.01 -13.20 -4.54
CA ILE A 113 3.60 -13.16 -4.97
C ILE A 113 3.45 -12.28 -6.21
N TYR A 114 3.99 -11.05 -6.18
CA TYR A 114 3.81 -10.06 -7.23
C TYR A 114 5.11 -9.63 -7.91
N VAL A 115 5.27 -9.94 -9.20
CA VAL A 115 6.50 -9.62 -9.96
C VAL A 115 6.21 -8.56 -11.03
N VAL A 116 7.09 -7.57 -11.18
CA VAL A 116 7.00 -6.64 -12.33
C VAL A 116 7.40 -7.39 -13.62
N PRO A 117 6.67 -7.22 -14.75
CA PRO A 117 7.03 -7.85 -16.02
C PRO A 117 8.51 -7.65 -16.40
N GLY A 118 9.18 -8.71 -16.82
CA GLY A 118 10.62 -8.73 -17.15
C GLY A 118 11.54 -9.11 -15.97
N LYS A 119 11.00 -9.36 -14.77
CA LYS A 119 11.74 -9.78 -13.58
C LYS A 119 11.43 -11.22 -13.12
N GLU A 120 10.70 -11.98 -13.92
CA GLU A 120 10.22 -13.32 -13.62
C GLU A 120 11.36 -14.28 -13.27
N LYS A 121 12.48 -14.18 -14.01
CA LYS A 121 13.66 -15.04 -13.84
C LYS A 121 14.41 -14.80 -12.51
N MET A 122 14.00 -13.84 -11.70
CA MET A 122 14.63 -13.60 -10.39
C MET A 122 14.19 -14.62 -9.33
N VAL A 123 13.09 -15.33 -9.56
CA VAL A 123 12.51 -16.29 -8.61
C VAL A 123 12.14 -17.59 -9.33
N ASP A 124 12.08 -18.67 -8.56
CA ASP A 124 11.64 -19.98 -9.05
C ASP A 124 10.11 -20.04 -9.22
N TYR A 125 9.37 -19.32 -8.35
CA TYR A 125 7.91 -19.29 -8.35
C TYR A 125 7.36 -17.87 -8.25
N PHE A 126 6.31 -17.57 -9.01
CA PHE A 126 5.55 -16.33 -8.84
C PHE A 126 4.07 -16.49 -9.18
N PHE A 127 3.24 -15.68 -8.52
CA PHE A 127 1.78 -15.80 -8.60
C PHE A 127 1.13 -14.80 -9.56
N GLU A 128 1.65 -13.59 -9.71
CA GLU A 128 1.02 -12.62 -10.60
C GLU A 128 2.02 -11.58 -11.12
N LEU A 129 1.86 -11.19 -12.39
CA LEU A 129 2.59 -10.08 -12.98
C LEU A 129 1.85 -8.76 -12.74
N VAL A 130 2.49 -7.81 -12.06
CA VAL A 130 1.90 -6.51 -11.70
C VAL A 130 2.76 -5.37 -12.22
N PRO A 131 2.36 -4.67 -13.32
CA PRO A 131 3.11 -3.56 -13.88
C PRO A 131 3.16 -2.33 -12.96
N LEU A 132 4.12 -1.43 -13.23
CA LEU A 132 4.18 -0.11 -12.58
C LEU A 132 3.22 0.92 -13.24
N PRO A 133 2.64 1.86 -12.47
CA PRO A 133 2.75 2.03 -11.02
C PRO A 133 1.86 1.03 -10.26
N ARG A 134 2.41 0.48 -9.17
CA ARG A 134 1.74 -0.50 -8.31
C ARG A 134 1.75 -0.07 -6.85
N TYR A 135 0.69 -0.40 -6.12
CA TYR A 135 0.54 -0.11 -4.71
C TYR A 135 -0.05 -1.32 -3.99
N PHE A 136 0.43 -1.58 -2.79
CA PHE A 136 -0.10 -2.64 -1.95
C PHE A 136 -0.59 -2.05 -0.64
N GLN A 137 -1.70 -2.56 -0.11
CA GLN A 137 -2.30 -2.05 1.12
C GLN A 137 -1.28 -1.91 2.26
N TRP A 138 -0.42 -2.90 2.46
CA TRP A 138 0.57 -2.93 3.55
C TRP A 138 1.76 -1.98 3.36
N ASN A 139 1.94 -1.38 2.17
CA ASN A 139 3.06 -0.49 1.91
C ASN A 139 2.69 0.86 1.26
N ILE A 140 1.41 1.10 0.98
CA ILE A 140 0.94 2.31 0.28
C ILE A 140 1.41 3.61 0.94
N LEU A 141 1.51 3.62 2.28
CA LEU A 141 1.94 4.76 3.10
C LEU A 141 3.46 5.04 3.09
N ASN A 142 4.25 4.19 2.43
CA ASN A 142 5.71 4.28 2.39
C ASN A 142 6.27 4.65 1.02
N HIS A 143 5.41 4.92 0.03
CA HIS A 143 5.87 5.28 -1.32
C HIS A 143 6.23 6.75 -1.42
N THR A 144 7.38 7.06 -2.01
CA THR A 144 7.80 8.44 -2.31
C THR A 144 6.82 9.16 -3.26
N THR A 145 6.00 8.42 -4.00
CA THR A 145 4.94 8.98 -4.85
C THR A 145 3.82 9.66 -4.06
N LEU A 146 3.74 9.48 -2.74
CA LEU A 146 2.77 10.16 -1.88
C LEU A 146 2.93 11.68 -1.85
N GLU A 147 4.09 12.21 -2.24
CA GLU A 147 4.27 13.65 -2.49
C GLU A 147 3.31 14.18 -3.58
N LYS A 148 2.75 13.28 -4.39
CA LYS A 148 1.70 13.54 -5.39
C LYS A 148 0.34 12.98 -4.99
N ALA A 149 0.10 12.80 -3.70
CA ALA A 149 -1.18 12.35 -3.17
C ALA A 149 -1.85 13.42 -2.30
N CYS A 150 -3.18 13.36 -2.27
CA CYS A 150 -4.02 14.09 -1.33
C CYS A 150 -4.45 13.17 -0.20
N PHE A 151 -4.56 13.71 1.01
CA PHE A 151 -5.02 12.99 2.20
C PHE A 151 -6.11 13.80 2.87
N ASP A 152 -7.22 13.17 3.24
CA ASP A 152 -8.02 13.69 4.34
C ASP A 152 -7.26 13.56 5.68
N ILE A 153 -7.73 14.25 6.71
CA ILE A 153 -7.18 14.17 8.07
C ILE A 153 -8.04 13.27 8.97
N ASP A 154 -9.34 13.55 9.06
CA ASP A 154 -10.27 12.86 9.95
C ASP A 154 -10.64 11.49 9.35
N GLY A 155 -10.49 10.42 10.14
CA GLY A 155 -10.63 9.03 9.70
C GLY A 155 -9.46 8.49 8.84
N VAL A 156 -8.46 9.33 8.51
CA VAL A 156 -7.27 8.93 7.74
C VAL A 156 -6.00 9.10 8.57
N LEU A 157 -5.60 10.34 8.87
CA LEU A 157 -4.39 10.61 9.65
C LEU A 157 -4.68 10.49 11.15
N CYS A 158 -5.90 10.80 11.59
CA CYS A 158 -6.36 10.63 12.97
C CYS A 158 -7.79 10.09 13.00
N ALA A 159 -8.25 9.65 14.18
CA ALA A 159 -9.64 9.27 14.39
C ALA A 159 -10.61 10.41 14.05
N ASP A 160 -11.85 10.08 13.70
CA ASP A 160 -12.94 11.06 13.56
C ASP A 160 -13.38 11.62 14.92
N PRO A 161 -13.88 12.88 14.97
CA PRO A 161 -14.49 13.41 16.18
C PRO A 161 -15.78 12.67 16.51
N LEU A 162 -16.00 12.39 17.80
CA LEU A 162 -17.31 11.95 18.27
C LEU A 162 -18.34 13.07 18.10
N PRO A 163 -19.65 12.74 17.95
CA PRO A 163 -20.70 13.75 17.82
C PRO A 163 -20.67 14.82 18.92
N GLU A 164 -20.40 14.44 20.17
CA GLU A 164 -20.30 15.35 21.31
C GLU A 164 -19.03 16.20 21.35
N GLN A 165 -17.99 15.82 20.60
CA GLN A 165 -16.76 16.59 20.44
C GLN A 165 -16.86 17.60 19.30
N ASN A 166 -17.78 17.40 18.35
CA ASN A 166 -17.99 18.29 17.20
C ASN A 166 -18.90 19.47 17.56
N ASP A 167 -18.56 20.20 18.63
CA ASP A 167 -19.36 21.29 19.22
C ASP A 167 -19.08 22.68 18.61
N ASP A 168 -18.14 22.76 17.67
CA ASP A 168 -17.63 24.01 17.10
C ASP A 168 -17.05 24.98 18.16
N GLY A 169 -16.60 24.43 19.30
CA GLY A 169 -16.10 25.14 20.47
C GLY A 169 -14.92 24.43 21.14
N GLU A 170 -14.88 24.47 22.48
CA GLU A 170 -13.72 24.01 23.26
C GLU A 170 -13.48 22.50 23.13
N LYS A 171 -14.54 21.67 23.07
CA LYS A 171 -14.36 20.23 22.92
C LYS A 171 -13.78 19.87 21.56
N TYR A 172 -14.17 20.61 20.52
CA TYR A 172 -13.62 20.38 19.19
C TYR A 172 -12.15 20.81 19.10
N ILE A 173 -11.77 21.90 19.75
CA ILE A 173 -10.37 22.33 19.86
C ILE A 173 -9.53 21.27 20.58
N ASP A 174 -10.01 20.78 21.73
CA ASP A 174 -9.35 19.72 22.48
C ASP A 174 -9.19 18.45 21.62
N PHE A 175 -10.26 18.03 20.93
CA PHE A 175 -10.19 16.92 20.00
C PHE A 175 -9.13 17.15 18.91
N ILE A 176 -9.11 18.31 18.24
CA ILE A 176 -8.13 18.58 17.17
C ILE A 176 -6.69 18.46 17.68
N LEU A 177 -6.42 18.96 18.88
CA LEU A 177 -5.09 18.95 19.48
C LEU A 177 -4.66 17.57 19.97
N ASN A 178 -5.62 16.70 20.33
CA ASN A 178 -5.36 15.42 20.99
C ASN A 178 -5.89 14.20 20.23
N ALA A 179 -6.34 14.37 18.98
CA ALA A 179 -6.93 13.29 18.19
C ALA A 179 -5.98 12.09 18.09
N PRO A 180 -6.42 10.86 18.42
CA PRO A 180 -5.59 9.69 18.30
C PRO A 180 -5.09 9.49 16.86
N PRO A 181 -3.78 9.31 16.63
CA PRO A 181 -3.24 9.09 15.29
C PRO A 181 -3.69 7.73 14.71
N LEU A 182 -3.87 7.69 13.40
CA LEU A 182 -4.16 6.48 12.62
C LEU A 182 -3.00 6.19 11.64
N PHE A 183 -3.16 6.56 10.36
CA PHE A 183 -2.24 6.19 9.29
C PHE A 183 -1.17 7.26 9.07
N ILE A 184 -0.10 7.23 9.87
CA ILE A 184 1.02 8.17 9.79
C ILE A 184 1.97 7.79 8.64
N PRO A 185 2.07 8.58 7.55
CA PRO A 185 2.93 8.25 6.41
C PRO A 185 4.41 8.42 6.77
N GLY A 186 5.25 7.45 6.38
CA GLY A 186 6.71 7.54 6.58
C GLY A 186 7.39 8.55 5.64
N SER A 187 6.76 8.86 4.51
CA SER A 187 7.24 9.79 3.50
C SER A 187 6.48 11.11 3.52
N LYS A 188 7.08 12.17 2.95
CA LYS A 188 6.38 13.44 2.72
C LYS A 188 5.19 13.23 1.78
N ILE A 189 4.02 13.75 2.17
CA ILE A 189 2.79 13.71 1.37
C ILE A 189 2.58 15.04 0.62
N GLY A 190 1.70 15.01 -0.39
CA GLY A 190 1.36 16.17 -1.19
C GLY A 190 0.53 17.19 -0.40
N THR A 191 -0.79 17.08 -0.48
CA THR A 191 -1.69 18.04 0.18
C THR A 191 -2.61 17.33 1.16
N ILE A 192 -2.75 17.89 2.34
CA ILE A 192 -3.85 17.55 3.25
C ILE A 192 -5.06 18.39 2.84
N VAL A 193 -6.18 17.74 2.59
CA VAL A 193 -7.44 18.37 2.19
C VAL A 193 -8.52 17.95 3.16
N THR A 194 -8.93 18.86 4.04
CA THR A 194 -9.83 18.57 5.16
C THR A 194 -11.08 19.45 5.16
N SER A 195 -12.15 18.92 5.74
CA SER A 195 -13.38 19.68 6.04
C SER A 195 -13.38 20.34 7.43
N ARG A 196 -12.25 20.34 8.14
CA ARG A 196 -12.01 21.24 9.28
C ARG A 196 -12.08 22.68 8.80
N LEU A 197 -12.64 23.56 9.63
CA LEU A 197 -12.77 24.99 9.30
C LEU A 197 -11.43 25.71 9.42
N GLU A 198 -11.19 26.71 8.57
CA GLU A 198 -9.97 27.55 8.59
C GLU A 198 -9.67 28.18 9.96
N LYS A 199 -10.71 28.49 10.75
CA LYS A 199 -10.53 29.01 12.12
C LYS A 199 -9.76 28.06 13.06
N TYR A 200 -9.69 26.77 12.74
CA TYR A 200 -8.95 25.74 13.49
C TYR A 200 -7.58 25.38 12.90
N ARG A 201 -7.07 26.22 11.98
CA ARG A 201 -5.79 25.94 11.31
C ARG A 201 -4.64 25.85 12.30
N LYS A 202 -4.61 26.70 13.33
CA LYS A 202 -3.53 26.73 14.32
C LYS A 202 -3.45 25.40 15.06
N GLU A 203 -4.59 24.91 15.54
CA GLU A 203 -4.73 23.66 16.28
C GLU A 203 -4.40 22.47 15.36
N THR A 204 -4.91 22.50 14.12
CA THR A 204 -4.65 21.45 13.12
C THR A 204 -3.16 21.34 12.78
N VAL A 205 -2.48 22.46 12.52
CA VAL A 205 -1.04 22.48 12.24
C VAL A 205 -0.23 22.03 13.46
N THR A 206 -0.67 22.40 14.67
CA THR A 206 -0.03 21.96 15.92
C THR A 206 -0.07 20.43 16.04
N TRP A 207 -1.23 19.81 15.80
CA TRP A 207 -1.37 18.36 15.83
C TRP A 207 -0.53 17.66 14.75
N LEU A 208 -0.52 18.20 13.52
CA LEU A 208 0.27 17.66 12.41
C LEU A 208 1.77 17.66 12.72
N ALA A 209 2.28 18.74 13.34
CA ALA A 209 3.66 18.84 13.75
C ALA A 209 4.00 17.86 14.89
N ALA A 210 3.14 17.75 15.90
CA ALA A 210 3.31 16.82 17.01
C ALA A 210 3.38 15.35 16.56
N ASN A 211 2.67 15.00 15.48
CA ASN A 211 2.64 13.66 14.90
C ASN A 211 3.62 13.46 13.73
N ASN A 212 4.57 14.37 13.54
CA ASN A 212 5.61 14.31 12.50
C ASN A 212 5.07 14.17 11.06
N ILE A 213 3.88 14.70 10.77
CA ILE A 213 3.32 14.68 9.40
C ILE A 213 4.07 15.68 8.53
N LYS A 214 4.74 15.19 7.49
CA LYS A 214 5.42 16.02 6.50
C LYS A 214 4.53 16.18 5.27
N TYR A 215 4.12 17.40 4.94
CA TYR A 215 3.21 17.70 3.82
C TYR A 215 3.67 18.94 3.05
N ASN A 216 3.19 19.13 1.81
CA ASN A 216 3.45 20.34 1.02
C ASN A 216 2.45 21.46 1.33
N ASP A 217 1.15 21.14 1.31
CA ASP A 217 0.09 22.15 1.50
C ASP A 217 -1.02 21.61 2.42
N LEU A 218 -1.72 22.52 3.10
CA LEU A 218 -2.92 22.24 3.89
C LEU A 218 -4.08 23.10 3.38
N VAL A 219 -5.06 22.45 2.74
CA VAL A 219 -6.31 23.03 2.25
C VAL A 219 -7.41 22.71 3.25
N MET A 220 -8.01 23.75 3.82
CA MET A 220 -9.11 23.62 4.78
C MET A 220 -10.36 24.32 4.24
N LEU A 221 -11.49 24.10 4.92
CA LEU A 221 -12.77 24.65 4.51
C LEU A 221 -12.94 26.08 5.04
N ASP A 222 -13.00 27.05 4.13
CA ASP A 222 -13.20 28.46 4.47
C ASP A 222 -14.70 28.79 4.61
N LEU A 223 -15.27 28.39 5.75
CA LEU A 223 -16.63 28.69 6.16
C LEU A 223 -16.64 29.19 7.62
N PRO A 224 -17.59 30.06 8.02
CA PRO A 224 -17.52 30.74 9.31
C PRO A 224 -17.75 29.83 10.52
N ASN A 225 -18.58 28.79 10.39
CA ASN A 225 -18.99 27.93 11.50
C ASN A 225 -19.53 26.58 11.03
N MET A 226 -19.79 25.70 11.99
CA MET A 226 -20.33 24.36 11.75
C MET A 226 -21.68 24.38 11.02
N ALA A 227 -22.58 25.30 11.36
CA ALA A 227 -23.91 25.38 10.72
C ALA A 227 -23.78 25.72 9.23
N ALA A 228 -22.89 26.64 8.86
CA ALA A 228 -22.58 26.96 7.48
C ALA A 228 -21.97 25.76 6.73
N ARG A 229 -21.06 25.01 7.38
CA ARG A 229 -20.47 23.76 6.84
C ARG A 229 -21.54 22.71 6.55
N GLN A 230 -22.40 22.42 7.52
CA GLN A 230 -23.48 21.44 7.36
C GLN A 230 -24.47 21.85 6.27
N LYS A 231 -24.82 23.14 6.19
CA LYS A 231 -25.69 23.66 5.13
C LYS A 231 -25.06 23.56 3.74
N ALA A 232 -23.76 23.78 3.61
CA ALA A 232 -23.06 23.68 2.35
C ALA A 232 -22.97 22.23 1.86
N ASN A 233 -22.80 21.27 2.78
CA ASN A 233 -22.69 19.83 2.52
C ASN A 233 -21.80 19.50 1.31
N ASN A 234 -20.69 20.22 1.17
CA ASN A 234 -19.86 20.25 -0.04
C ASN A 234 -18.51 19.53 0.14
N HIS A 235 -18.46 18.56 1.06
CA HIS A 235 -17.23 17.83 1.43
C HIS A 235 -16.55 17.21 0.20
N GLY A 236 -17.30 16.42 -0.59
CA GLY A 236 -16.79 15.77 -1.79
C GLY A 236 -16.36 16.75 -2.88
N ASP A 237 -17.13 17.81 -3.13
CA ASP A 237 -16.79 18.84 -4.14
C ASP A 237 -15.54 19.65 -3.76
N HIS A 238 -15.44 20.09 -2.50
CA HIS A 238 -14.26 20.78 -1.98
C HIS A 238 -13.00 19.91 -2.14
N LYS A 239 -13.08 18.65 -1.68
CA LYS A 239 -11.97 17.69 -1.76
C LYS A 239 -11.59 17.38 -3.20
N ALA A 240 -12.57 17.17 -4.08
CA ALA A 240 -12.34 16.90 -5.49
C ALA A 240 -11.68 18.09 -6.21
N LYS A 241 -12.11 19.34 -5.95
CA LYS A 241 -11.50 20.54 -6.53
C LYS A 241 -10.03 20.67 -6.14
N ALA A 242 -9.71 20.49 -4.86
CA ALA A 242 -8.33 20.47 -4.40
C ALA A 242 -7.51 19.35 -5.06
N TYR A 243 -8.08 18.15 -5.18
CA TYR A 243 -7.44 17.02 -5.83
C TYR A 243 -7.16 17.24 -7.33
N MET A 244 -8.02 18.00 -8.01
CA MET A 244 -7.85 18.37 -9.43
C MET A 244 -6.90 19.54 -9.65
N SER A 245 -6.62 20.36 -8.63
CA SER A 245 -5.86 21.61 -8.76
C SER A 245 -4.39 21.42 -9.16
N LYS A 246 -3.80 20.27 -8.84
CA LYS A 246 -2.41 19.90 -9.13
C LYS A 246 -2.35 18.51 -9.77
N PRO A 247 -1.21 18.06 -10.34
CA PRO A 247 -1.09 16.74 -10.98
C PRO A 247 -1.01 15.59 -9.94
N TYR A 248 -1.88 15.62 -8.94
CA TYR A 248 -2.05 14.55 -7.97
C TYR A 248 -2.62 13.30 -8.62
N VAL A 249 -2.17 12.15 -8.12
CA VAL A 249 -2.42 10.83 -8.70
C VAL A 249 -3.22 9.89 -7.79
N LEU A 250 -3.33 10.23 -6.50
CA LEU A 250 -4.09 9.48 -5.51
C LEU A 250 -4.74 10.45 -4.52
N PHE A 251 -5.96 10.15 -4.08
CA PHE A 251 -6.57 10.73 -2.90
C PHE A 251 -6.81 9.61 -1.87
N ILE A 252 -6.56 9.87 -0.59
CA ILE A 252 -6.86 8.95 0.50
C ILE A 252 -7.97 9.56 1.36
N GLU A 253 -9.09 8.85 1.41
CA GLU A 253 -10.35 9.25 2.04
C GLU A 253 -10.80 8.15 3.00
N SER A 254 -11.50 8.47 4.07
CA SER A 254 -11.98 7.48 5.04
C SER A 254 -13.41 7.04 4.76
N GLU A 255 -14.26 7.95 4.26
CA GLU A 255 -15.68 7.68 4.07
C GLU A 255 -15.99 7.24 2.63
N LEU A 256 -16.69 6.11 2.47
CA LEU A 256 -16.90 5.49 1.17
C LEU A 256 -17.70 6.38 0.22
N ASN A 257 -18.76 7.05 0.69
CA ASN A 257 -19.57 7.90 -0.18
C ASN A 257 -18.78 9.11 -0.67
N GLN A 258 -18.00 9.75 0.20
CA GLN A 258 -17.06 10.81 -0.19
C GLN A 258 -16.00 10.30 -1.16
N ALA A 259 -15.43 9.10 -0.93
CA ALA A 259 -14.44 8.53 -1.84
C ALA A 259 -15.02 8.31 -3.25
N ILE A 260 -16.25 7.80 -3.34
CA ILE A 260 -17.00 7.63 -4.59
C ILE A 260 -17.28 8.99 -5.24
N GLU A 261 -17.72 9.99 -4.47
CA GLU A 261 -18.00 11.32 -4.99
C GLU A 261 -16.73 12.00 -5.53
N ILE A 262 -15.63 11.95 -4.78
CA ILE A 262 -14.33 12.49 -5.19
C ILE A 262 -13.86 11.78 -6.47
N ASN A 263 -13.97 10.46 -6.54
CA ASN A 263 -13.64 9.70 -7.76
C ASN A 263 -14.54 10.13 -8.94
N ARG A 264 -15.85 10.28 -8.69
CA ARG A 264 -16.84 10.67 -9.70
C ARG A 264 -16.55 12.05 -10.28
N ILE A 265 -16.19 13.02 -9.45
CA ILE A 265 -15.90 14.40 -9.87
C ILE A 265 -14.51 14.49 -10.51
N SER A 266 -13.48 13.96 -9.82
CA SER A 266 -12.09 14.11 -10.26
C SER A 266 -11.71 13.19 -11.42
N LYS A 267 -12.44 12.08 -11.62
CA LYS A 267 -12.11 10.99 -12.56
C LYS A 267 -10.74 10.36 -12.29
N LYS A 268 -10.22 10.50 -11.05
CA LYS A 268 -8.92 9.99 -10.59
C LYS A 268 -9.12 8.96 -9.46
N PRO A 269 -8.15 8.05 -9.23
CA PRO A 269 -8.26 7.04 -8.17
C PRO A 269 -8.37 7.64 -6.77
N VAL A 270 -9.18 7.00 -5.93
CA VAL A 270 -9.33 7.32 -4.51
C VAL A 270 -9.24 6.04 -3.69
N LEU A 271 -8.36 5.98 -2.70
CA LEU A 271 -8.31 4.88 -1.73
C LEU A 271 -9.24 5.22 -0.57
N CYS A 272 -10.16 4.31 -0.25
CA CYS A 272 -11.01 4.39 0.93
C CYS A 272 -10.36 3.61 2.09
N THR A 273 -10.01 4.24 3.20
CA THR A 273 -9.35 3.56 4.34
C THR A 273 -10.32 2.74 5.18
N ALA A 274 -11.62 3.00 5.15
CA ALA A 274 -12.61 2.20 5.87
C ALA A 274 -12.68 0.74 5.39
N ASN A 275 -12.43 0.49 4.11
CA ASN A 275 -12.44 -0.87 3.53
C ASN A 275 -11.15 -1.23 2.77
N PHE A 276 -10.20 -0.30 2.68
CA PHE A 276 -8.97 -0.42 1.88
C PHE A 276 -9.23 -0.81 0.42
N GLU A 277 -10.35 -0.36 -0.15
CA GLU A 277 -10.67 -0.51 -1.57
C GLU A 277 -10.24 0.73 -2.36
N MET A 278 -9.77 0.51 -3.58
CA MET A 278 -9.43 1.58 -4.52
C MET A 278 -10.60 1.83 -5.45
N ILE A 279 -11.17 3.02 -5.39
CA ILE A 279 -12.32 3.42 -6.19
C ILE A 279 -11.86 3.87 -7.58
N PHE A 280 -12.41 3.22 -8.61
CA PHE A 280 -12.08 3.43 -10.02
C PHE A 280 -13.31 3.62 -10.93
N GLU A 281 -14.53 3.63 -10.39
CA GLU A 281 -15.78 3.49 -11.16
C GLU A 281 -15.96 4.57 -12.24
N SER A 282 -15.41 5.77 -12.00
CA SER A 282 -15.43 6.87 -12.96
C SER A 282 -14.09 7.09 -13.67
N GLU A 283 -13.15 6.13 -13.67
CA GLU A 283 -11.89 6.26 -14.39
C GLU A 283 -12.15 6.53 -15.89
N SER A 284 -11.76 7.72 -16.34
CA SER A 284 -11.75 8.06 -17.76
C SER A 284 -10.86 7.06 -18.53
N PHE A 285 -11.34 6.59 -19.68
CA PHE A 285 -10.56 5.79 -20.65
C PHE A 285 -9.19 6.43 -20.95
N MET A 286 -9.10 7.76 -20.87
CA MET A 286 -7.87 8.56 -21.05
C MET A 286 -6.85 8.40 -19.92
N TYR A 287 -7.29 8.17 -18.67
CA TYR A 287 -6.41 7.87 -17.53
C TYR A 287 -5.81 6.46 -17.65
N ASN A 288 -6.59 5.50 -18.16
CA ASN A 288 -6.10 4.15 -18.47
C ASN A 288 -5.04 4.14 -19.57
N LEU A 289 -5.18 5.00 -20.59
CA LEU A 289 -4.21 5.15 -21.67
C LEU A 289 -2.89 5.78 -21.20
N LYS A 290 -2.94 6.80 -20.32
CA LYS A 290 -1.74 7.45 -19.76
C LYS A 290 -1.06 6.64 -18.65
N SER A 291 -1.82 5.87 -17.87
CA SER A 291 -1.27 5.04 -16.77
C SER A 291 -0.71 3.69 -17.24
N GLY A 292 -0.93 3.30 -18.51
CA GLY A 292 -0.42 2.06 -19.10
C GLY A 292 -1.19 0.80 -18.70
N LYS A 293 -2.43 0.95 -18.20
CA LYS A 293 -3.28 -0.17 -17.74
C LYS A 293 -3.76 -1.06 -18.91
N HIS A 294 -3.90 -0.48 -20.11
CA HIS A 294 -4.08 -1.22 -21.36
C HIS A 294 -3.04 -0.76 -22.40
N LEU A 295 -2.44 -1.74 -23.09
CA LEU A 295 -1.48 -1.57 -24.19
C LEU A 295 -0.10 -1.02 -23.77
N PRO A 296 0.71 -1.78 -23.01
CA PRO A 296 2.11 -1.43 -22.71
C PRO A 296 2.93 -1.09 -23.97
N PHE A 297 2.60 -1.72 -25.10
CA PHE A 297 3.20 -1.46 -26.41
C PHE A 297 2.99 -0.02 -26.91
N LEU A 298 1.85 0.62 -26.64
CA LEU A 298 1.60 2.01 -27.09
C LEU A 298 2.44 3.02 -26.30
N ARG A 299 2.65 2.77 -25.01
CA ARG A 299 3.56 3.59 -24.19
C ARG A 299 5.00 3.43 -24.65
N GLU A 300 5.43 2.20 -24.93
CA GLU A 300 6.76 1.91 -25.45
C GLU A 300 6.99 2.52 -26.84
N PHE A 301 5.98 2.44 -27.72
CA PHE A 301 5.99 3.09 -29.03
C PHE A 301 6.03 4.61 -28.92
N GLY A 302 5.23 5.21 -28.04
CA GLY A 302 5.24 6.65 -27.79
C GLY A 302 6.59 7.15 -27.23
N LEU A 303 7.24 6.36 -26.36
CA LEU A 303 8.60 6.66 -25.88
C LEU A 303 9.65 6.54 -26.99
N LYS A 304 9.56 5.53 -27.85
CA LYS A 304 10.43 5.38 -29.04
C LYS A 304 10.27 6.53 -30.01
N VAL A 305 9.04 6.95 -30.31
CA VAL A 305 8.74 8.11 -31.17
C VAL A 305 9.28 9.40 -30.57
N ARG A 306 9.07 9.64 -29.27
CA ARG A 306 9.60 10.83 -28.58
C ARG A 306 11.13 10.89 -28.60
N ASN A 307 11.79 9.76 -28.36
CA ASN A 307 13.25 9.69 -28.38
C ASN A 307 13.81 9.89 -29.79
N LYS A 308 13.11 9.38 -30.82
CA LYS A 308 13.44 9.63 -32.23
C LYS A 308 13.25 11.10 -32.61
N LEU A 309 12.19 11.76 -32.16
CA LEU A 309 11.99 13.20 -32.39
C LEU A 309 13.04 14.07 -31.67
N ARG A 310 13.55 13.63 -30.52
CA ARG A 310 14.66 14.30 -29.82
C ARG A 310 16.03 14.10 -30.48
N SER A 311 16.22 13.07 -31.30
CA SER A 311 17.46 12.87 -32.06
C SER A 311 17.51 13.62 -33.39
N PHE A 312 16.43 14.33 -33.75
CA PHE A 312 16.34 15.21 -34.93
C PHE A 312 16.36 16.70 -34.57
N LYS A 313 16.59 17.04 -33.29
CA LYS A 313 16.96 18.38 -32.80
C LYS A 313 18.42 18.36 -32.38
#